data_AF-A0A8T5IEF0-F1
#
_entry.id   AF-A0A8T5IEF0-F1
#
_cell.length_a   1.000
_cell.length_b   1.000
_cell.length_c   1.000
_cell.angle_alpha   90.00
_cell.angle_beta   90.00
_cell.angle_gamma   90.00
#
_symmetry.space_group_name_H-M   'P 1'
#
loop_
_entity.id
_entity.type
_entity.pdbx_description
1 polymer ?
#
loop_
_entity_poly.entity_id
_entity_poly.type
_entity_poly.pdbx_seq_one_letter_code
_entity_poly.pdbx_strand_id
1 'polypeptide(L)'
;MFSSKNRISGRAVFLLAIIGVALIAAPQFTAEKGGIDSRADDGCYCHTSSDSTSTTITGLPDSFNASTEYNLTITVVNDEIKGDANQGGFRLIVNQGTMVYDEDKIQNMDGGLTHTAEGNDQRSWDVVWTSPADDTRVVEFKVWGNAVNGDVSPQGDGFAGTSYDVAGINAGPIQEVVENKRAMVVLLSVVLLVISLMTLAALYVFYLRNPEGFSMANFGQWLKGWMTTTDHKGVGLLYLNFGLLFFLVGGVLALLFRIQLALPMNDFLTEQEYNSYFTLHGTTMVFLAAMPMIAGFANYIVPLQIGAQDLAFPRVNALGFWLLPVAAFMLFAGIFSGQAADITWVMYPPYSTSTGGADMSSNPGTTLFVGGMILLGASSTLSGVNFITTFFTMRGHGVSWMKMPLFSWSILISMFMLFMSLPALIIGVLMMFLDRTIGSVFFATNIGDPILFQHLFWFFGHPEVYVVVIPAFGVVSEVLATSARRSIFGYKSMVYAMAGI
;
A
#
# COMPACT_ATOMS: atom_id res chain seq x y z
N MET A 1 -39.19 -15.61 39.81
CA MET A 1 -38.57 -14.40 40.37
C MET A 1 -37.56 -13.87 39.37
N PHE A 2 -38.00 -12.98 38.48
CA PHE A 2 -37.15 -12.32 37.48
C PHE A 2 -36.28 -11.26 38.17
N SER A 3 -34.96 -11.39 38.17
CA SER A 3 -34.02 -10.25 38.07
C SER A 3 -32.58 -10.75 38.00
N SER A 4 -32.09 -11.09 36.79
CA SER A 4 -30.64 -11.02 36.52
C SER A 4 -30.42 -9.76 35.69
N LYS A 5 -30.22 -8.62 36.36
CA LYS A 5 -29.69 -7.42 35.69
C LYS A 5 -28.32 -7.80 35.11
N ASN A 6 -28.25 -7.87 33.78
CA ASN A 6 -27.01 -7.83 33.01
C ASN A 6 -26.25 -6.55 33.37
N ARG A 7 -25.44 -6.62 34.45
CA ARG A 7 -24.39 -5.63 34.67
C ARG A 7 -23.30 -5.97 33.66
N ILE A 8 -23.22 -5.18 32.59
CA ILE A 8 -22.02 -5.08 31.77
C ILE A 8 -20.86 -4.89 32.75
N SER A 9 -20.00 -5.90 32.89
CA SER A 9 -18.92 -5.84 33.88
C SER A 9 -18.06 -4.60 33.61
N GLY A 10 -17.51 -3.97 34.66
CA GLY A 10 -16.62 -2.81 34.46
C GLY A 10 -15.44 -3.11 33.52
N ARG A 11 -15.13 -4.40 33.32
CA ARG A 11 -14.13 -4.90 32.37
C ARG A 11 -14.60 -4.85 30.91
N ALA A 12 -15.89 -5.06 30.64
CA ALA A 12 -16.48 -4.89 29.31
C ALA A 12 -16.55 -3.40 28.93
N VAL A 13 -16.81 -2.51 29.89
CA VAL A 13 -16.73 -1.05 29.67
C VAL A 13 -15.30 -0.62 29.39
N PHE A 14 -14.31 -1.19 30.10
CA PHE A 14 -12.88 -0.94 29.84
C PHE A 14 -12.43 -1.43 28.46
N LEU A 15 -12.90 -2.61 28.02
CA LEU A 15 -12.63 -3.13 26.67
C LEU A 15 -13.27 -2.26 25.58
N LEU A 16 -14.51 -1.80 25.79
CA LEU A 16 -15.17 -0.87 24.88
C LEU A 16 -14.46 0.50 24.87
N ALA A 17 -13.91 0.94 26.00
CA ALA A 17 -13.10 2.15 26.07
C ALA A 17 -11.79 2.00 25.30
N ILE A 18 -11.12 0.83 25.32
CA ILE A 18 -9.94 0.56 24.49
C ILE A 18 -10.30 0.61 23.00
N ILE A 19 -11.43 0.02 22.59
CA ILE A 19 -11.92 0.08 21.20
C ILE A 19 -12.21 1.54 20.81
N GLY A 20 -12.88 2.30 21.68
CA GLY A 20 -13.14 3.73 21.48
C GLY A 20 -11.86 4.54 21.36
N VAL A 21 -10.87 4.29 22.23
CA VAL A 21 -9.55 4.95 22.16
C VAL A 21 -8.79 4.55 20.91
N ALA A 22 -8.83 3.29 20.46
CA ALA A 22 -8.17 2.88 19.21
C ALA A 22 -8.82 3.52 17.97
N LEU A 23 -10.13 3.74 17.99
CA LEU A 23 -10.86 4.46 16.94
C LEU A 23 -10.56 5.97 16.95
N ILE A 24 -10.30 6.55 18.12
CA ILE A 24 -9.92 7.98 18.28
C ILE A 24 -8.42 8.20 18.04
N ALA A 25 -7.59 7.21 18.36
CA ALA A 25 -6.13 7.22 18.21
C ALA A 25 -5.68 6.78 16.81
N ALA A 26 -6.61 6.56 15.87
CA ALA A 26 -6.26 6.55 14.46
C ALA A 26 -5.62 7.91 14.16
N PRO A 27 -4.31 7.96 13.89
CA PRO A 27 -3.64 9.21 13.64
C PRO A 27 -4.34 9.93 12.49
N GLN A 28 -4.62 11.21 12.68
CA GLN A 28 -4.94 12.15 11.61
C GLN A 28 -3.67 12.32 10.76
N PHE A 29 -3.17 11.24 10.16
CA PHE A 29 -2.05 11.32 9.25
C PHE A 29 -2.57 12.01 7.99
N THR A 30 -2.24 13.29 7.88
CA THR A 30 -2.15 13.95 6.60
C THR A 30 -1.01 13.28 5.84
N ALA A 31 -1.33 12.73 4.66
CA ALA A 31 -0.31 12.35 3.71
C ALA A 31 0.47 13.62 3.34
N GLU A 32 1.68 13.76 3.87
CA GLU A 32 2.60 14.79 3.40
C GLU A 32 2.99 14.45 1.96
N LYS A 33 2.76 15.40 1.04
CA LYS A 33 3.12 15.27 -0.37
C LYS A 33 4.64 15.34 -0.50
N GLY A 34 5.32 14.22 -0.26
CA GLY A 34 6.78 14.13 -0.29
C GLY A 34 7.30 13.46 -1.57
N GLY A 35 7.27 14.16 -2.70
CA GLY A 35 7.96 13.75 -3.93
C GLY A 35 9.19 14.63 -4.18
N ILE A 36 10.38 14.04 -4.16
CA ILE A 36 11.63 14.73 -4.49
C ILE A 36 11.73 14.78 -6.02
N ASP A 37 11.24 15.87 -6.60
CA ASP A 37 11.78 16.56 -7.80
C ASP A 37 10.83 17.67 -8.32
N SER A 38 9.64 17.83 -7.72
CA SER A 38 8.72 18.97 -7.90
C SER A 38 8.95 20.10 -6.89
N ARG A 39 10.14 20.21 -6.31
CA ARG A 39 10.41 21.03 -5.09
C ARG A 39 10.10 22.53 -5.20
N ALA A 40 9.90 23.06 -6.42
CA ALA A 40 9.47 24.44 -6.64
C ALA A 40 7.94 24.61 -6.65
N ASP A 41 7.18 23.56 -7.00
CA ASP A 41 5.72 23.57 -7.15
C ASP A 41 4.96 23.50 -5.82
N ASP A 42 5.66 23.36 -4.70
CA ASP A 42 5.09 23.32 -3.35
C ASP A 42 5.61 24.48 -2.47
N GLY A 43 6.31 25.46 -3.04
CA GLY A 43 6.80 26.67 -2.36
C GLY A 43 8.31 26.77 -2.19
N CYS A 44 8.77 27.89 -1.60
CA CYS A 44 10.20 28.23 -1.46
C CYS A 44 10.75 27.88 -0.06
N TYR A 45 10.97 26.59 0.19
CA TYR A 45 11.41 26.04 1.50
C TYR A 45 12.82 26.45 1.96
N CYS A 46 13.57 27.19 1.15
CA CYS A 46 14.84 27.79 1.57
C CYS A 46 14.64 28.97 2.55
N HIS A 47 13.39 29.43 2.74
CA HIS A 47 13.01 30.53 3.64
C HIS A 47 11.99 30.05 4.68
N THR A 48 11.96 30.70 5.84
CA THR A 48 10.98 30.42 6.89
C THR A 48 9.60 30.95 6.49
N SER A 49 8.54 30.14 6.61
CA SER A 49 7.16 30.63 6.47
C SER A 49 6.91 31.73 7.52
N SER A 50 6.51 32.93 7.08
CA SER A 50 6.17 34.04 7.97
C SER A 50 4.71 34.43 7.79
N ASP A 51 3.99 34.65 8.89
CA ASP A 51 2.61 35.15 8.86
C ASP A 51 2.52 36.60 8.32
N SER A 52 3.66 37.27 8.14
CA SER A 52 3.79 38.63 7.62
C SER A 52 3.92 38.70 6.09
N THR A 53 4.07 37.58 5.40
CA THR A 53 4.12 37.52 3.92
C THR A 53 2.79 37.04 3.39
N SER A 54 2.24 37.71 2.37
CA SER A 54 1.06 37.22 1.64
C SER A 54 1.27 37.36 0.14
N THR A 55 0.69 36.42 -0.61
CA THR A 55 0.76 36.40 -2.08
C THR A 55 -0.66 36.41 -2.63
N THR A 56 -0.97 37.36 -3.50
CA THR A 56 -2.31 37.52 -4.06
C THR A 56 -2.28 37.66 -5.57
N ILE A 57 -3.32 37.16 -6.25
CA ILE A 57 -3.59 37.47 -7.65
C ILE A 57 -4.81 38.41 -7.69
N THR A 58 -4.63 39.57 -8.30
CA THR A 58 -5.73 40.51 -8.56
C THR A 58 -6.08 40.50 -10.06
N GLY A 59 -7.31 40.85 -10.40
CA GLY A 59 -7.82 40.81 -11.79
C GLY A 59 -8.45 39.48 -12.22
N LEU A 60 -8.49 38.48 -11.33
CA LEU A 60 -9.25 37.24 -11.57
C LEU A 60 -10.75 37.56 -11.64
N PRO A 61 -11.49 37.05 -12.64
CA PRO A 61 -12.93 37.23 -12.70
C PRO A 61 -13.65 36.28 -11.74
N ASP A 62 -14.88 36.61 -11.33
CA ASP A 62 -15.72 35.68 -10.55
C ASP A 62 -16.09 34.40 -11.36
N SER A 63 -16.19 34.55 -12.68
CA SER A 63 -16.35 33.46 -13.65
C SER A 63 -15.76 33.85 -15.01
N PHE A 64 -15.20 32.90 -15.75
CA PHE A 64 -14.61 33.18 -17.06
C PHE A 64 -15.55 32.86 -18.24
N ASN A 65 -15.45 33.64 -19.31
CA ASN A 65 -16.00 33.31 -20.63
C ASN A 65 -14.94 32.59 -21.46
N ALA A 66 -15.35 31.70 -22.37
CA ALA A 66 -14.43 30.98 -23.24
C ALA A 66 -13.52 31.92 -24.04
N SER A 67 -12.22 31.58 -24.14
CA SER A 67 -11.21 32.27 -24.96
C SER A 67 -11.15 33.79 -24.78
N THR A 68 -11.33 34.26 -23.56
CA THR A 68 -11.33 35.68 -23.18
C THR A 68 -10.05 36.02 -22.44
N GLU A 69 -9.51 37.21 -22.68
CA GLU A 69 -8.30 37.72 -22.03
C GLU A 69 -8.64 38.46 -20.73
N TYR A 70 -7.86 38.18 -19.68
CA TYR A 70 -7.95 38.82 -18.37
C TYR A 70 -6.56 39.31 -17.97
N ASN A 71 -6.47 40.58 -17.58
CA ASN A 71 -5.24 41.15 -17.04
C ASN A 71 -5.14 40.79 -15.56
N LEU A 72 -4.10 40.04 -15.22
CA LEU A 72 -3.84 39.58 -13.86
C LEU A 72 -2.57 40.23 -13.33
N THR A 73 -2.59 40.62 -12.06
CA THR A 73 -1.43 41.13 -11.36
C THR A 73 -1.14 40.25 -10.16
N ILE A 74 0.02 39.60 -10.17
CA ILE A 74 0.56 38.83 -9.05
C ILE A 74 1.26 39.82 -8.12
N THR A 75 0.91 39.84 -6.85
CA THR A 75 1.53 40.73 -5.85
C THR A 75 1.96 39.95 -4.62
N VAL A 76 3.19 40.21 -4.18
CA VAL A 76 3.73 39.73 -2.90
C VAL A 76 3.79 40.92 -1.95
N VAL A 77 3.20 40.78 -0.76
CA VAL A 77 3.15 41.84 0.26
C VAL A 77 3.85 41.35 1.52
N ASN A 78 4.83 42.14 1.98
CA ASN A 78 5.45 42.01 3.29
C ASN A 78 5.97 43.39 3.72
N ASP A 79 5.37 43.97 4.77
CA ASP A 79 5.69 45.33 5.24
C ASP A 79 6.95 45.39 6.13
N GLU A 80 7.44 44.23 6.58
CA GLU A 80 8.57 44.10 7.51
C GLU A 80 9.91 43.99 6.77
N ILE A 81 9.90 43.52 5.52
CA ILE A 81 11.10 43.26 4.71
C ILE A 81 11.36 44.43 3.77
N LYS A 82 12.42 45.20 4.05
CA LYS A 82 12.85 46.35 3.25
C LYS A 82 14.20 46.08 2.60
N GLY A 83 14.23 46.08 1.27
CA GLY A 83 15.45 46.00 0.46
C GLY A 83 15.25 46.77 -0.85
N ASP A 84 16.33 47.31 -1.42
CA ASP A 84 16.29 48.09 -2.66
C ASP A 84 16.71 47.27 -3.90
N ALA A 85 17.14 46.02 -3.71
CA ALA A 85 17.56 45.10 -4.77
C ALA A 85 17.25 43.65 -4.37
N ASN A 86 16.93 42.82 -5.36
CA ASN A 86 16.43 41.45 -5.28
C ASN A 86 15.30 41.37 -4.26
N GLN A 87 14.21 42.09 -4.50
CA GLN A 87 13.12 42.16 -3.54
C GLN A 87 12.42 40.80 -3.43
N GLY A 88 12.16 40.09 -4.53
CA GLY A 88 11.65 38.73 -4.44
C GLY A 88 11.17 38.13 -5.74
N GLY A 89 10.46 37.01 -5.61
CA GLY A 89 10.04 36.19 -6.72
C GLY A 89 8.65 35.60 -6.54
N PHE A 90 8.18 34.96 -7.59
CA PHE A 90 6.93 34.23 -7.59
C PHE A 90 7.05 32.96 -8.43
N ARG A 91 6.18 31.99 -8.16
CA ARG A 91 5.90 30.89 -9.06
C ARG A 91 4.41 30.79 -9.25
N LEU A 92 3.94 30.87 -10.49
CA LEU A 92 2.54 30.75 -10.86
C LEU A 92 2.34 29.51 -11.74
N ILE A 93 1.44 28.64 -11.31
CA ILE A 93 1.01 27.46 -12.05
C ILE A 93 -0.48 27.60 -12.34
N VAL A 94 -0.85 27.46 -13.60
CA VAL A 94 -2.24 27.48 -14.05
C VAL A 94 -2.50 26.20 -14.83
N ASN A 95 -3.55 25.47 -14.46
CA ASN A 95 -3.82 24.17 -15.08
C ASN A 95 -4.34 24.26 -16.52
N GLN A 96 -4.94 25.41 -16.91
CA GLN A 96 -5.57 25.62 -18.22
C GLN A 96 -5.52 27.08 -18.69
N GLY A 97 -5.61 27.26 -20.01
CA GLY A 97 -5.48 28.57 -20.66
C GLY A 97 -4.05 28.86 -21.07
N THR A 98 -3.82 30.04 -21.64
CA THR A 98 -2.50 30.48 -22.12
C THR A 98 -2.14 31.81 -21.46
N MET A 99 -0.85 32.04 -21.28
CA MET A 99 -0.34 33.25 -20.62
C MET A 99 0.50 34.05 -21.60
N VAL A 100 0.29 35.36 -21.59
CA VAL A 100 1.16 36.35 -22.24
C VAL A 100 1.75 37.23 -21.15
N TYR A 101 3.05 37.47 -21.21
CA TYR A 101 3.79 38.17 -20.16
C TYR A 101 4.99 38.90 -20.75
N ASP A 102 5.56 39.81 -19.97
CA ASP A 102 6.79 40.53 -20.32
C ASP A 102 8.01 39.59 -20.16
N GLU A 103 8.58 39.11 -21.27
CA GLU A 103 9.69 38.14 -21.29
C GLU A 103 10.97 38.68 -20.66
N ASP A 104 11.15 40.01 -20.59
CA ASP A 104 12.32 40.61 -19.93
C ASP A 104 12.26 40.40 -18.41
N LYS A 105 11.05 40.30 -17.84
CA LYS A 105 10.80 40.21 -16.39
C LYS A 105 10.28 38.86 -15.91
N ILE A 106 9.66 38.08 -16.80
CA ILE A 106 8.98 36.83 -16.49
C ILE A 106 9.43 35.76 -17.49
N GLN A 107 9.67 34.56 -16.99
CA GLN A 107 10.07 33.40 -17.77
C GLN A 107 9.21 32.19 -17.40
N ASN A 108 9.09 31.24 -18.33
CA ASN A 108 8.46 29.94 -18.07
C ASN A 108 9.55 28.90 -17.77
N MET A 109 9.46 28.28 -16.60
CA MET A 109 10.35 27.21 -16.15
C MET A 109 9.52 26.02 -15.68
N ASP A 110 9.68 24.89 -16.38
CA ASP A 110 9.03 23.62 -16.08
C ASP A 110 7.49 23.72 -15.99
N GLY A 111 6.89 24.50 -16.89
CA GLY A 111 5.43 24.65 -16.97
C GLY A 111 4.82 25.65 -15.98
N GLY A 112 5.65 26.34 -15.18
CA GLY A 112 5.23 27.44 -14.30
C GLY A 112 5.91 28.75 -14.68
N LEU A 113 5.20 29.88 -14.51
CA LEU A 113 5.78 31.20 -14.68
C LEU A 113 6.53 31.63 -13.42
N THR A 114 7.70 32.23 -13.60
CA THR A 114 8.53 32.81 -12.55
C THR A 114 9.24 34.06 -13.07
N HIS A 115 9.90 34.81 -12.20
CA HIS A 115 10.63 36.00 -12.58
C HIS A 115 11.98 35.68 -13.26
N THR A 116 12.47 36.61 -14.07
CA THR A 116 13.87 36.64 -14.57
C THR A 116 14.78 37.36 -13.57
N ALA A 117 16.06 37.49 -13.89
CA ALA A 117 16.99 38.29 -13.09
C ALA A 117 16.57 39.77 -13.02
N GLU A 118 16.08 40.34 -14.13
CA GLU A 118 15.60 41.74 -14.18
C GLU A 118 14.25 41.90 -13.47
N GLY A 119 13.42 40.85 -13.46
CA GLY A 119 12.15 40.81 -12.75
C GLY A 119 12.26 40.54 -11.24
N ASN A 120 13.46 40.44 -10.67
CA ASN A 120 13.68 40.12 -9.25
C ASN A 120 13.64 41.37 -8.32
N ASP A 121 13.72 42.58 -8.89
CA ASP A 121 13.73 43.85 -8.14
C ASP A 121 12.32 44.43 -7.89
N GLN A 122 11.29 43.58 -7.97
CA GLN A 122 9.90 44.02 -7.84
C GLN A 122 9.05 43.06 -7.00
N ARG A 123 7.90 43.55 -6.56
CA ARG A 123 6.89 42.84 -5.75
C ARG A 123 5.61 42.50 -6.52
N SER A 124 5.53 42.94 -7.77
CA SER A 124 4.34 42.84 -8.57
C SER A 124 4.69 42.51 -10.02
N TRP A 125 3.96 41.57 -10.62
CA TRP A 125 4.16 41.12 -12.00
C TRP A 125 2.82 41.07 -12.71
N ASP A 126 2.75 41.69 -13.89
CA ASP A 126 1.56 41.72 -14.72
C ASP A 126 1.63 40.63 -15.79
N VAL A 127 0.54 39.88 -15.94
CA VAL A 127 0.37 38.84 -16.96
C VAL A 127 -1.02 38.95 -17.56
N VAL A 128 -1.18 38.53 -18.80
CA VAL A 128 -2.47 38.41 -19.47
C VAL A 128 -2.79 36.93 -19.59
N TRP A 129 -3.85 36.49 -18.94
CA TRP A 129 -4.36 35.13 -19.04
C TRP A 129 -5.48 35.06 -20.07
N THR A 130 -5.31 34.24 -21.10
CA THR A 130 -6.40 33.86 -22.01
C THR A 130 -7.04 32.58 -21.51
N SER A 131 -8.32 32.64 -21.18
CA SER A 131 -9.09 31.50 -20.67
C SER A 131 -9.22 30.38 -21.71
N PRO A 132 -9.43 29.11 -21.29
CA PRO A 132 -9.65 28.00 -22.21
C PRO A 132 -10.92 28.19 -23.04
N ALA A 133 -10.99 27.53 -24.21
CA ALA A 133 -12.17 27.53 -25.06
C ALA A 133 -13.35 26.73 -24.46
N ASP A 134 -13.07 25.85 -23.49
CA ASP A 134 -14.08 25.05 -22.77
C ASP A 134 -14.46 25.76 -21.46
N ASP A 135 -15.63 26.39 -21.45
CA ASP A 135 -16.18 27.15 -20.32
C ASP A 135 -17.06 26.30 -19.39
N THR A 136 -17.00 24.97 -19.52
CA THR A 136 -17.65 24.03 -18.58
C THR A 136 -16.73 23.59 -17.44
N ARG A 137 -15.49 24.07 -17.42
CA ARG A 137 -14.42 23.65 -16.49
C ARG A 137 -14.14 24.70 -15.42
N VAL A 138 -13.46 24.27 -14.37
CA VAL A 138 -12.87 25.15 -13.34
C VAL A 138 -11.36 25.23 -13.58
N VAL A 139 -10.83 26.45 -13.60
CA VAL A 139 -9.40 26.72 -13.77
C VAL A 139 -8.80 27.02 -12.40
N GLU A 140 -7.74 26.30 -12.06
CA GLU A 140 -7.04 26.43 -10.79
C GLU A 140 -5.75 27.24 -11.02
N PHE A 141 -5.57 28.27 -10.21
CA PHE A 141 -4.38 29.10 -10.14
C PHE A 141 -3.68 28.84 -8.82
N LYS A 142 -2.43 28.35 -8.87
CA LYS A 142 -1.58 28.23 -7.68
C LYS A 142 -0.44 29.21 -7.78
N VAL A 143 -0.31 30.09 -6.78
CA VAL A 143 0.77 31.06 -6.73
C VAL A 143 1.54 30.95 -5.43
N TRP A 144 2.86 30.96 -5.54
CA TRP A 144 3.77 31.13 -4.41
C TRP A 144 4.58 32.38 -4.64
N GLY A 145 4.89 33.09 -3.57
CA GLY A 145 5.70 34.29 -3.59
C GLY A 145 6.67 34.31 -2.41
N ASN A 146 7.86 34.85 -2.63
CA ASN A 146 8.84 35.06 -1.59
C ASN A 146 9.19 36.54 -1.47
N ALA A 147 9.29 36.98 -0.23
CA ALA A 147 9.82 38.27 0.17
C ALA A 147 11.20 38.11 0.78
N VAL A 148 12.21 38.64 0.10
CA VAL A 148 13.60 38.57 0.56
C VAL A 148 14.17 39.97 0.80
N ASN A 149 15.18 40.06 1.66
CA ASN A 149 15.81 41.32 2.08
C ASN A 149 17.07 41.72 1.27
N GLY A 150 17.50 40.85 0.34
CA GLY A 150 18.65 41.08 -0.53
C GLY A 150 20.03 40.85 0.11
N ASP A 151 20.12 40.32 1.33
CA ASP A 151 21.38 40.12 2.07
C ASP A 151 22.09 38.78 1.80
N VAL A 152 21.56 37.98 0.85
CA VAL A 152 22.06 36.66 0.44
C VAL A 152 21.91 35.59 1.55
N SER A 153 21.35 35.94 2.70
CA SER A 153 21.03 35.04 3.82
C SER A 153 19.55 34.68 3.82
N PRO A 154 19.18 33.41 4.06
CA PRO A 154 17.77 33.02 4.18
C PRO A 154 17.10 33.49 5.50
N GLN A 155 17.82 34.19 6.39
CA GLN A 155 17.33 34.64 7.67
C GLN A 155 16.70 36.04 7.57
N GLY A 156 15.40 36.13 7.87
CA GLY A 156 14.64 37.37 7.74
C GLY A 156 13.81 37.47 6.46
N ASP A 157 13.83 36.41 5.64
CA ASP A 157 12.98 36.25 4.46
C ASP A 157 11.68 35.53 4.81
N GLY A 158 10.63 35.77 4.03
CA GLY A 158 9.33 35.15 4.19
C GLY A 158 8.78 34.60 2.87
N PHE A 159 7.96 33.57 2.92
CA PHE A 159 7.26 33.07 1.74
C PHE A 159 5.79 32.75 2.08
N ALA A 160 4.91 32.89 1.08
CA ALA A 160 3.50 32.54 1.19
C ALA A 160 2.95 32.02 -0.15
N GLY A 161 2.02 31.08 -0.08
CA GLY A 161 1.30 30.55 -1.23
C GLY A 161 -0.21 30.66 -1.07
N THR A 162 -0.90 30.90 -2.18
CA THR A 162 -2.36 31.02 -2.24
C THR A 162 -2.87 30.29 -3.49
N SER A 163 -4.07 29.73 -3.43
CA SER A 163 -4.73 29.12 -4.59
C SER A 163 -6.09 29.77 -4.85
N TYR A 164 -6.45 29.87 -6.12
CA TYR A 164 -7.71 30.45 -6.59
C TYR A 164 -8.36 29.52 -7.60
N ASP A 165 -9.68 29.36 -7.52
CA ASP A 165 -10.49 28.62 -8.48
C ASP A 165 -11.41 29.59 -9.23
N VAL A 166 -11.35 29.56 -10.56
CA VAL A 166 -12.23 30.36 -11.43
C VAL A 166 -13.06 29.42 -12.29
N ALA A 167 -14.37 29.42 -12.08
CA ALA A 167 -15.31 28.60 -12.83
C ALA A 167 -15.64 29.24 -14.19
N GLY A 168 -15.78 28.42 -15.24
CA GLY A 168 -16.36 28.87 -16.50
C GLY A 168 -17.85 29.16 -16.33
N ILE A 169 -18.42 30.03 -17.15
CA ILE A 169 -19.83 30.45 -17.02
C ILE A 169 -20.84 29.29 -17.14
N ASN A 170 -20.44 28.20 -17.79
CA ASN A 170 -21.23 26.98 -17.95
C ASN A 170 -20.72 25.82 -17.07
N ALA A 171 -19.74 26.08 -16.19
CA ALA A 171 -19.31 25.09 -15.22
C ALA A 171 -20.42 24.86 -14.20
N GLY A 172 -20.58 23.61 -13.75
CA GLY A 172 -21.44 23.30 -12.61
C GLY A 172 -21.00 24.07 -11.35
N PRO A 173 -21.79 24.06 -10.27
CA PRO A 173 -21.36 24.64 -9.00
C PRO A 173 -19.97 24.11 -8.64
N ILE A 174 -19.06 25.01 -8.24
CA ILE A 174 -17.71 24.65 -7.78
C ILE A 174 -17.91 23.58 -6.70
N GLN A 175 -17.61 22.33 -7.03
CA GLN A 175 -17.47 21.31 -6.01
C GLN A 175 -16.28 21.77 -5.19
N GLU A 176 -16.53 22.26 -3.98
CA GLU A 176 -15.49 22.30 -2.96
C GLU A 176 -14.83 20.92 -3.02
N VAL A 177 -13.54 20.90 -3.36
CA VAL A 177 -12.71 19.73 -3.13
C VAL A 177 -12.67 19.62 -1.61
N VAL A 178 -13.65 18.92 -1.05
CA VAL A 178 -13.54 18.36 0.29
C VAL A 178 -12.36 17.43 0.17
N GLU A 179 -11.20 17.95 0.58
CA GLU A 179 -9.93 17.26 0.63
C GLU A 179 -10.22 15.87 1.18
N ASN A 180 -10.26 14.87 0.30
CA ASN A 180 -10.86 13.57 0.60
C ASN A 180 -9.83 12.73 1.36
N LYS A 181 -9.42 13.25 2.53
CA LYS A 181 -8.63 12.57 3.56
C LYS A 181 -9.39 11.39 4.18
N ARG A 182 -10.63 11.09 3.74
CA ARG A 182 -11.49 10.09 4.39
C ARG A 182 -11.11 8.66 4.05
N ALA A 183 -10.67 8.35 2.83
CA ALA A 183 -10.45 6.95 2.45
C ALA A 183 -9.25 6.32 3.17
N MET A 184 -8.14 7.05 3.26
CA MET A 184 -6.96 6.63 4.02
C MET A 184 -7.25 6.55 5.52
N VAL A 185 -7.99 7.51 6.08
CA VAL A 185 -8.45 7.45 7.48
C VAL A 185 -9.36 6.25 7.71
N VAL A 186 -10.28 5.93 6.79
CA VAL A 186 -11.14 4.75 6.89
C VAL A 186 -10.30 3.47 6.84
N LEU A 187 -9.36 3.37 5.91
CA LEU A 187 -8.47 2.21 5.81
C LEU A 187 -7.65 2.02 7.09
N LEU A 188 -6.95 3.05 7.55
CA LEU A 188 -6.14 2.99 8.77
C LEU A 188 -7.00 2.70 10.00
N SER A 189 -8.18 3.33 10.12
CA SER A 189 -9.11 3.09 11.22
C SER A 189 -9.56 1.62 11.26
N VAL A 190 -9.86 1.04 10.10
CA VAL A 190 -10.28 -0.36 10.03
C VAL A 190 -9.11 -1.30 10.29
N VAL A 191 -7.92 -1.04 9.73
CA VAL A 191 -6.72 -1.85 10.02
C VAL A 191 -6.40 -1.83 11.51
N LEU A 192 -6.40 -0.65 12.13
CA LEU A 192 -6.19 -0.49 13.58
C LEU A 192 -7.29 -1.18 14.38
N LEU A 193 -8.55 -1.13 13.94
CA LEU A 193 -9.64 -1.86 14.56
C LEU A 193 -9.41 -3.37 14.49
N VAL A 194 -9.03 -3.92 13.34
CA VAL A 194 -8.76 -5.36 13.20
C VAL A 194 -7.58 -5.79 14.08
N ILE A 195 -6.49 -5.02 14.09
CA ILE A 195 -5.33 -5.28 14.97
C ILE A 195 -5.74 -5.23 16.44
N SER A 196 -6.57 -4.24 16.81
CA SER A 196 -7.08 -4.10 18.18
C SER A 196 -7.95 -5.30 18.56
N LEU A 197 -8.88 -5.71 17.71
CA LEU A 197 -9.73 -6.88 17.93
C LEU A 197 -8.91 -8.17 18.05
N MET A 198 -7.88 -8.35 17.20
CA MET A 198 -6.98 -9.50 17.29
C MET A 198 -6.17 -9.49 18.60
N THR A 199 -5.69 -8.32 19.02
CA THR A 199 -4.98 -8.15 20.29
C THR A 199 -5.88 -8.44 21.48
N LEU A 200 -7.12 -7.96 21.45
CA LEU A 200 -8.13 -8.26 22.46
C LEU A 200 -8.48 -9.74 22.49
N ALA A 201 -8.60 -10.39 21.33
CA ALA A 201 -8.80 -11.83 21.24
C ALA A 201 -7.62 -12.60 21.84
N ALA A 202 -6.37 -12.18 21.58
CA ALA A 202 -5.17 -12.78 22.18
C ALA A 202 -5.15 -12.61 23.70
N LEU A 203 -5.46 -11.42 24.21
CA LEU A 203 -5.59 -11.15 25.65
C LEU A 203 -6.71 -11.99 26.28
N TYR A 204 -7.84 -12.16 25.59
CA TYR A 204 -8.95 -12.98 26.04
C TYR A 204 -8.58 -14.47 26.09
N VAL A 205 -7.90 -14.98 25.07
CA VAL A 205 -7.37 -16.36 25.04
C VAL A 205 -6.37 -16.58 26.17
N PHE A 206 -5.48 -15.62 26.41
CA PHE A 206 -4.54 -15.67 27.53
C PHE A 206 -5.29 -15.71 28.88
N TYR A 207 -6.27 -14.83 29.07
CA TYR A 207 -7.13 -14.81 30.25
C TYR A 207 -7.87 -16.13 30.47
N LEU A 208 -8.45 -16.72 29.42
CA LEU A 208 -9.15 -18.01 29.52
C LEU A 208 -8.22 -19.15 29.94
N ARG A 209 -6.95 -19.10 29.53
CA ARG A 209 -5.98 -20.15 29.83
C ARG A 209 -5.35 -20.01 31.22
N ASN A 210 -5.24 -18.78 31.72
CA ASN A 210 -4.73 -18.52 33.07
C ASN A 210 -5.45 -17.31 33.72
N PRO A 211 -6.68 -17.50 34.22
CA PRO A 211 -7.48 -16.39 34.77
C PRO A 211 -6.87 -15.79 36.04
N GLU A 212 -6.29 -16.64 36.89
CA GLU A 212 -5.70 -16.25 38.18
C GLU A 212 -4.32 -15.59 38.02
N GLY A 213 -3.59 -15.91 36.94
CA GLY A 213 -2.29 -15.34 36.61
C GLY A 213 -2.33 -14.17 35.64
N PHE A 214 -3.49 -13.54 35.41
CA PHE A 214 -3.61 -12.43 34.46
C PHE A 214 -2.85 -11.18 34.95
N SER A 215 -1.70 -10.91 34.34
CA SER A 215 -0.94 -9.67 34.47
C SER A 215 -0.28 -9.32 33.13
N MET A 216 0.03 -8.05 32.88
CA MET A 216 0.69 -7.64 31.64
C MET A 216 2.11 -8.24 31.51
N ALA A 217 2.80 -8.46 32.63
CA ALA A 217 4.09 -9.14 32.64
C ALA A 217 3.97 -10.61 32.20
N ASN A 218 2.97 -11.33 32.72
CA ASN A 218 2.72 -12.73 32.35
C ASN A 218 2.22 -12.86 30.91
N PHE A 219 1.44 -11.88 30.43
CA PHE A 219 1.05 -11.79 29.02
C PHE A 219 2.27 -11.61 28.11
N GLY A 220 3.20 -10.71 28.47
CA GLY A 220 4.45 -10.53 27.73
C GLY A 220 5.30 -11.81 27.68
N GLN A 221 5.38 -12.56 28.78
CA GLN A 221 6.07 -13.85 28.81
C GLN A 221 5.38 -14.91 27.94
N TRP A 222 4.04 -14.96 27.96
CA TRP A 222 3.26 -15.82 27.09
C TRP A 222 3.46 -15.47 25.60
N LEU A 223 3.43 -14.18 25.26
CA LEU A 223 3.67 -13.69 23.91
C LEU A 223 5.09 -14.03 23.44
N LYS A 224 6.10 -13.87 24.30
CA LYS A 224 7.48 -14.29 24.01
C LYS A 224 7.56 -15.77 23.62
N GLY A 225 6.82 -16.64 24.29
CA GLY A 225 6.73 -18.05 23.93
C GLY A 225 6.23 -18.29 22.50
N TRP A 226 5.27 -17.49 22.03
CA TRP A 226 4.82 -17.52 20.63
C TRP A 226 5.85 -16.91 19.67
N MET A 227 6.50 -15.81 20.06
CA MET A 227 7.49 -15.16 19.20
C MET A 227 8.69 -16.04 18.89
N THR A 228 9.07 -16.91 19.84
CA THR A 228 10.25 -17.78 19.71
C THR A 228 9.89 -19.25 19.47
N THR A 229 8.64 -19.57 19.13
CA THR A 229 8.23 -20.97 18.93
C THR A 229 8.84 -21.56 17.66
N THR A 230 9.24 -22.82 17.74
CA THR A 230 9.62 -23.63 16.57
C THR A 230 8.68 -24.82 16.35
N ASP A 231 7.74 -25.07 17.27
CA ASP A 231 6.77 -26.15 17.16
C ASP A 231 5.85 -25.89 15.96
N HIS A 232 5.77 -26.85 15.02
CA HIS A 232 4.96 -26.72 13.80
C HIS A 232 3.49 -26.39 14.07
N LYS A 233 2.91 -26.84 15.19
CA LYS A 233 1.53 -26.46 15.58
C LYS A 233 1.46 -24.99 15.95
N GLY A 234 2.41 -24.52 16.75
CA GLY A 234 2.52 -23.11 17.14
C GLY A 234 2.73 -22.20 15.92
N VAL A 235 3.69 -22.54 15.06
CA VAL A 235 3.96 -21.82 13.82
C VAL A 235 2.76 -21.88 12.87
N GLY A 236 2.09 -23.03 12.74
CA GLY A 236 0.87 -23.17 11.95
C GLY A 236 -0.27 -22.27 12.41
N LEU A 237 -0.46 -22.11 13.72
CA LEU A 237 -1.42 -21.17 14.29
C LEU A 237 -1.02 -19.72 14.02
N LEU A 238 0.27 -19.38 14.06
CA LEU A 238 0.75 -18.04 13.69
C LEU A 238 0.39 -17.71 12.23
N TYR A 239 0.68 -18.63 11.30
CA TYR A 239 0.30 -18.52 9.89
C TYR A 239 -1.22 -18.35 9.69
N LEU A 240 -2.04 -19.15 10.38
CA LEU A 240 -3.51 -19.06 10.28
C LEU A 240 -4.05 -17.72 10.79
N ASN A 241 -3.57 -17.25 11.94
CA ASN A 241 -4.02 -15.97 12.49
C ASN A 241 -3.55 -14.79 11.63
N PHE A 242 -2.32 -14.84 11.13
CA PHE A 242 -1.80 -13.86 10.18
C PHE A 242 -2.63 -13.83 8.89
N GLY A 243 -2.89 -14.99 8.30
CA GLY A 243 -3.69 -15.10 7.09
C GLY A 243 -5.12 -14.60 7.29
N LEU A 244 -5.74 -14.89 8.44
CA LEU A 244 -7.07 -14.38 8.79
C LEU A 244 -7.09 -12.85 8.99
N LEU A 245 -6.07 -12.30 9.65
CA LEU A 245 -5.90 -10.85 9.79
C LEU A 245 -5.89 -10.18 8.41
N PHE A 246 -5.03 -10.64 7.51
CA PHE A 246 -4.91 -10.05 6.18
C PHE A 246 -6.06 -10.41 5.24
N PHE A 247 -6.79 -11.51 5.48
CA PHE A 247 -8.06 -11.77 4.81
C PHE A 247 -9.09 -10.66 5.12
N LEU A 248 -9.18 -10.23 6.38
CA LEU A 248 -10.06 -9.12 6.77
C LEU A 248 -9.58 -7.79 6.18
N VAL A 249 -8.28 -7.49 6.25
CA VAL A 249 -7.71 -6.27 5.64
C VAL A 249 -7.94 -6.24 4.13
N GLY A 250 -7.69 -7.35 3.42
CA GLY A 250 -7.95 -7.49 1.99
C GLY A 250 -9.44 -7.33 1.66
N GLY A 251 -10.34 -7.87 2.47
CA GLY A 251 -11.78 -7.68 2.33
C GLY A 251 -12.20 -6.21 2.47
N VAL A 252 -11.58 -5.46 3.38
CA VAL A 252 -11.84 -4.03 3.56
C VAL A 252 -11.37 -3.22 2.36
N LEU A 253 -10.16 -3.49 1.85
CA LEU A 253 -9.67 -2.88 0.61
C LEU A 253 -10.65 -3.13 -0.56
N ALA A 254 -11.23 -4.35 -0.62
CA ALA A 254 -12.24 -4.69 -1.61
C ALA A 254 -13.50 -3.83 -1.50
N LEU A 255 -13.99 -3.64 -0.27
CA LEU A 255 -15.19 -2.83 -0.03
C LEU A 255 -14.98 -1.37 -0.43
N LEU A 256 -13.80 -0.80 -0.20
CA LEU A 256 -13.50 0.59 -0.55
C LEU A 256 -13.68 0.87 -2.04
N PHE A 257 -13.03 0.09 -2.91
CA PHE A 257 -13.19 0.29 -4.35
C PHE A 257 -14.56 -0.17 -4.87
N ARG A 258 -15.26 -1.08 -4.17
CA ARG A 258 -16.65 -1.42 -4.49
C ARG A 258 -17.62 -0.29 -4.16
N ILE A 259 -17.38 0.47 -3.10
CA ILE A 259 -18.13 1.70 -2.80
C ILE A 259 -17.89 2.72 -3.90
N GLN A 260 -16.63 2.92 -4.32
CA GLN A 260 -16.30 3.78 -5.45
C GLN A 260 -17.10 3.40 -6.71
N LEU A 261 -17.17 2.10 -7.03
CA LEU A 261 -17.87 1.59 -8.21
C LEU A 261 -19.39 1.42 -8.03
N ALA A 262 -19.98 1.80 -6.89
CA ALA A 262 -21.40 1.57 -6.61
C ALA A 262 -22.32 2.42 -7.50
N LEU A 263 -21.86 3.59 -7.93
CA LEU A 263 -22.57 4.53 -8.79
C LEU A 263 -21.61 5.07 -9.86
N PRO A 264 -22.09 5.40 -11.07
CA PRO A 264 -21.28 6.12 -12.05
C PRO A 264 -20.92 7.52 -11.54
N MET A 265 -19.75 8.02 -11.92
CA MET A 265 -19.24 9.36 -11.54
C MET A 265 -19.16 9.61 -10.03
N ASN A 266 -18.97 8.55 -9.24
CA ASN A 266 -18.74 8.66 -7.80
C ASN A 266 -17.34 9.25 -7.52
N ASP A 267 -17.18 9.96 -6.41
CA ASP A 267 -15.97 10.68 -6.01
C ASP A 267 -15.41 10.19 -4.65
N PHE A 268 -15.84 8.98 -4.22
CA PHE A 268 -15.43 8.39 -2.95
C PHE A 268 -13.92 8.11 -2.86
N LEU A 269 -13.29 7.63 -3.94
CA LEU A 269 -11.84 7.45 -4.08
C LEU A 269 -11.31 8.28 -5.23
N THR A 270 -10.12 8.85 -5.04
CA THR A 270 -9.32 9.36 -6.15
C THR A 270 -8.82 8.22 -7.05
N GLU A 271 -8.37 8.54 -8.26
CA GLU A 271 -7.78 7.56 -9.19
C GLU A 271 -6.58 6.84 -8.58
N GLN A 272 -5.68 7.58 -7.92
CA GLN A 272 -4.49 7.04 -7.29
C GLN A 272 -4.84 6.09 -6.13
N GLU A 273 -5.81 6.45 -5.29
CA GLU A 273 -6.29 5.59 -4.20
C GLU A 273 -6.94 4.33 -4.73
N TYR A 274 -7.75 4.43 -5.79
CA TYR A 274 -8.36 3.27 -6.43
C TYR A 274 -7.30 2.29 -6.93
N ASN A 275 -6.32 2.77 -7.69
CA ASN A 275 -5.25 1.93 -8.23
C ASN A 275 -4.39 1.32 -7.11
N SER A 276 -4.09 2.10 -6.07
CA SER A 276 -3.33 1.63 -4.90
C SER A 276 -4.08 0.55 -4.11
N TYR A 277 -5.36 0.78 -3.80
CA TYR A 277 -6.16 -0.17 -3.01
C TYR A 277 -6.46 -1.43 -3.80
N PHE A 278 -6.67 -1.32 -5.11
CA PHE A 278 -6.79 -2.49 -5.99
C PHE A 278 -5.51 -3.32 -6.01
N THR A 279 -4.35 -2.66 -6.15
CA THR A 279 -3.02 -3.28 -6.10
C THR A 279 -2.81 -4.03 -4.79
N LEU A 280 -3.01 -3.34 -3.67
CA LEU A 280 -2.84 -3.91 -2.33
C LEU A 280 -3.86 -5.02 -2.05
N HIS A 281 -5.11 -4.89 -2.52
CA HIS A 281 -6.13 -5.92 -2.33
C HIS A 281 -5.70 -7.24 -2.96
N GLY A 282 -5.34 -7.22 -4.25
CA GLY A 282 -4.95 -8.44 -4.98
C GLY A 282 -3.75 -9.12 -4.31
N THR A 283 -2.70 -8.36 -4.02
CA THR A 283 -1.50 -8.88 -3.37
C THR A 283 -1.78 -9.40 -1.97
N THR A 284 -2.58 -8.68 -1.18
CA THR A 284 -2.95 -9.08 0.18
C THR A 284 -3.73 -10.39 0.18
N MET A 285 -4.74 -10.52 -0.68
CA MET A 285 -5.59 -11.70 -0.71
C MET A 285 -4.83 -12.96 -1.12
N VAL A 286 -3.92 -12.86 -2.09
CA VAL A 286 -3.13 -14.01 -2.55
C VAL A 286 -1.99 -14.32 -1.57
N PHE A 287 -1.09 -13.35 -1.34
CA PHE A 287 0.19 -13.61 -0.69
C PHE A 287 0.17 -13.43 0.83
N LEU A 288 -0.73 -12.60 1.38
CA LEU A 288 -0.80 -12.37 2.83
C LEU A 288 -1.97 -13.09 3.49
N ALA A 289 -3.00 -13.49 2.73
CA ALA A 289 -4.16 -14.22 3.24
C ALA A 289 -4.16 -15.70 2.81
N ALA A 290 -4.43 -16.00 1.53
CA ALA A 290 -4.64 -17.36 1.05
C ALA A 290 -3.41 -18.26 1.28
N MET A 291 -2.23 -17.81 0.84
CA MET A 291 -0.98 -18.57 0.98
C MET A 291 -0.61 -18.83 2.45
N PRO A 292 -0.59 -17.83 3.35
CA PRO A 292 -0.36 -18.07 4.78
C PRO A 292 -1.40 -18.97 5.43
N MET A 293 -2.69 -18.87 5.08
CA MET A 293 -3.70 -19.78 5.63
C MET A 293 -3.43 -21.24 5.24
N ILE A 294 -3.09 -21.50 3.98
CA ILE A 294 -2.73 -22.85 3.50
C ILE A 294 -1.46 -23.34 4.17
N ALA A 295 -0.43 -22.51 4.26
CA ALA A 295 0.80 -22.82 4.97
C ALA A 295 0.53 -23.13 6.46
N GLY A 296 -0.45 -22.45 7.07
CA GLY A 296 -0.89 -22.69 8.43
C GLY A 296 -1.54 -24.07 8.61
N PHE A 297 -2.44 -24.46 7.71
CA PHE A 297 -2.99 -25.82 7.69
C PHE A 297 -1.90 -26.87 7.45
N ALA A 298 -1.01 -26.63 6.49
CA ALA A 298 0.10 -27.54 6.18
C ALA A 298 0.98 -27.75 7.41
N ASN A 299 1.41 -26.67 8.06
CA ASN A 299 2.24 -26.70 9.27
C ASN A 299 1.58 -27.47 10.39
N TYR A 300 0.30 -27.20 10.65
CA TYR A 300 -0.40 -27.82 11.76
C TYR A 300 -0.70 -29.30 11.54
N ILE A 301 -1.16 -29.66 10.33
CA ILE A 301 -1.77 -30.97 10.07
C ILE A 301 -0.77 -31.97 9.45
N VAL A 302 0.11 -31.55 8.55
CA VAL A 302 0.95 -32.49 7.77
C VAL A 302 1.83 -33.36 8.66
N PRO A 303 2.63 -32.82 9.61
CA PRO A 303 3.48 -33.66 10.46
C PRO A 303 2.67 -34.72 11.22
N LEU A 304 1.47 -34.35 11.70
CA LEU A 304 0.56 -35.26 12.40
C LEU A 304 0.05 -36.38 11.47
N GLN A 305 -0.32 -36.04 10.24
CA GLN A 305 -0.85 -37.01 9.28
C GLN A 305 0.20 -38.00 8.78
N ILE A 306 1.45 -37.57 8.64
CA ILE A 306 2.54 -38.44 8.16
C ILE A 306 3.29 -39.14 9.29
N GLY A 307 2.94 -38.88 10.55
CA GLY A 307 3.57 -39.47 11.73
C GLY A 307 4.97 -38.91 12.03
N ALA A 308 5.25 -37.67 11.61
CA ALA A 308 6.48 -36.95 11.94
C ALA A 308 6.32 -36.21 13.27
N GLN A 309 7.42 -36.03 14.01
CA GLN A 309 7.41 -35.26 15.26
C GLN A 309 7.33 -33.74 15.03
N ASP A 310 7.94 -33.27 13.94
CA ASP A 310 8.01 -31.88 13.52
C ASP A 310 8.39 -31.83 12.02
N LEU A 311 8.59 -30.64 11.46
CA LEU A 311 9.21 -30.44 10.14
C LEU A 311 10.73 -30.66 10.18
N ALA A 312 11.34 -30.90 9.02
CA ALA A 312 12.78 -31.16 8.87
C ALA A 312 13.66 -30.03 9.39
N PHE A 313 13.22 -28.78 9.22
CA PHE A 313 13.94 -27.59 9.65
C PHE A 313 13.04 -26.67 10.50
N PRO A 314 12.84 -26.95 11.81
CA PRO A 314 11.90 -26.19 12.64
C PRO A 314 12.23 -24.69 12.77
N ARG A 315 13.52 -24.33 12.79
CA ARG A 315 13.94 -22.92 12.84
C ARG A 315 13.73 -22.19 11.51
N VAL A 316 13.95 -22.88 10.39
CA VAL A 316 13.69 -22.34 9.05
C VAL A 316 12.20 -22.12 8.86
N ASN A 317 11.37 -23.01 9.41
CA ASN A 317 9.92 -22.83 9.45
C ASN A 317 9.49 -21.54 10.17
N ALA A 318 10.01 -21.32 11.38
CA ALA A 318 9.74 -20.10 12.14
C ALA A 318 10.26 -18.85 11.41
N LEU A 319 11.45 -18.92 10.79
CA LEU A 319 11.97 -17.82 9.96
C LEU A 319 11.05 -17.53 8.77
N GLY A 320 10.56 -18.58 8.08
CA GLY A 320 9.60 -18.44 7.00
C GLY A 320 8.39 -17.62 7.42
N PHE A 321 7.84 -17.89 8.61
CA PHE A 321 6.73 -17.09 9.15
C PHE A 321 7.13 -15.63 9.39
N TRP A 322 8.26 -15.38 10.07
CA TRP A 322 8.67 -14.02 10.46
C TRP A 322 9.03 -13.11 9.29
N LEU A 323 9.32 -13.67 8.10
CA LEU A 323 9.44 -12.89 6.89
C LEU A 323 8.11 -12.28 6.44
N LEU A 324 6.96 -12.89 6.75
CA LEU A 324 5.65 -12.39 6.32
C LEU A 324 5.25 -11.05 6.98
N PRO A 325 5.35 -10.85 8.31
CA PRO A 325 5.08 -9.53 8.90
C PRO A 325 5.97 -8.42 8.35
N VAL A 326 7.26 -8.72 8.10
CA VAL A 326 8.20 -7.74 7.55
C VAL A 326 7.82 -7.41 6.10
N ALA A 327 7.49 -8.43 5.30
CA ALA A 327 7.01 -8.24 3.94
C ALA A 327 5.71 -7.43 3.89
N ALA A 328 4.74 -7.74 4.75
CA ALA A 328 3.49 -7.02 4.84
C ALA A 328 3.70 -5.55 5.22
N PHE A 329 4.60 -5.27 6.16
CA PHE A 329 4.97 -3.89 6.48
C PHE A 329 5.52 -3.17 5.24
N MET A 330 6.45 -3.77 4.49
CA MET A 330 7.00 -3.18 3.28
C MET A 330 5.96 -2.95 2.18
N LEU A 331 5.05 -3.90 1.97
CA LEU A 331 3.96 -3.78 1.00
C LEU A 331 3.03 -2.60 1.30
N PHE A 332 2.73 -2.37 2.58
CA PHE A 332 1.83 -1.31 3.02
C PHE A 332 2.55 0.01 3.36
N ALA A 333 3.89 0.02 3.42
CA ALA A 333 4.66 1.16 3.88
C ALA A 333 4.36 2.45 3.10
N GLY A 334 4.15 2.35 1.78
CA GLY A 334 3.81 3.48 0.93
C GLY A 334 2.49 4.18 1.30
N ILE A 335 1.56 3.50 1.98
CA ILE A 335 0.32 4.13 2.44
C ILE A 335 0.61 5.25 3.44
N PHE A 336 1.60 5.05 4.33
CA PHE A 336 1.91 6.03 5.37
C PHE A 336 2.51 7.33 4.81
N SER A 337 3.15 7.27 3.65
CA SER A 337 3.69 8.44 2.94
C SER A 337 2.73 8.99 1.88
N GLY A 338 1.50 8.48 1.76
CA GLY A 338 0.56 8.87 0.70
C GLY A 338 0.95 8.39 -0.70
N GLN A 339 1.98 7.54 -0.79
CA GLN A 339 2.54 7.06 -2.03
C GLN A 339 2.46 5.52 -2.02
N ALA A 340 1.27 4.97 -1.90
CA ALA A 340 1.07 3.53 -1.97
C ALA A 340 1.37 2.99 -3.38
N ALA A 341 1.76 1.72 -3.47
CA ALA A 341 2.03 1.10 -4.77
C ALA A 341 0.74 0.93 -5.58
N ASP A 342 0.77 1.36 -6.84
CA ASP A 342 -0.36 1.43 -7.77
C ASP A 342 -0.16 0.54 -9.02
N ILE A 343 0.82 -0.36 -8.98
CA ILE A 343 1.31 -1.14 -10.13
C ILE A 343 0.55 -2.44 -10.41
N THR A 344 -0.61 -2.63 -9.77
CA THR A 344 -1.39 -3.88 -9.72
C THR A 344 -0.65 -5.04 -9.03
N TRP A 345 -1.38 -6.09 -8.66
CA TRP A 345 -0.76 -7.31 -8.09
C TRP A 345 0.18 -8.04 -9.07
N VAL A 346 0.05 -7.75 -10.37
CA VAL A 346 0.90 -8.33 -11.42
C VAL A 346 2.19 -7.56 -11.59
N MET A 347 2.22 -6.25 -11.31
CA MET A 347 3.43 -5.42 -11.43
C MET A 347 3.94 -5.28 -12.88
N TYR A 348 3.08 -5.13 -13.88
CA TYR A 348 3.51 -5.09 -15.28
C TYR A 348 4.47 -3.93 -15.61
N PRO A 349 5.66 -4.20 -16.18
CA PRO A 349 6.42 -3.22 -16.92
C PRO A 349 5.72 -2.84 -18.24
N PRO A 350 5.94 -1.62 -18.77
CA PRO A 350 6.88 -0.61 -18.26
C PRO A 350 6.33 0.22 -17.09
N TYR A 351 5.06 0.04 -16.71
CA TYR A 351 4.45 0.87 -15.67
C TYR A 351 5.14 0.72 -14.31
N SER A 352 5.56 -0.50 -13.95
CA SER A 352 6.21 -0.79 -12.67
C SER A 352 7.71 -0.45 -12.60
N THR A 353 8.32 0.02 -13.69
CA THR A 353 9.75 0.38 -13.72
C THR A 353 9.93 1.89 -13.59
N SER A 354 11.11 2.33 -13.14
CA SER A 354 11.49 3.76 -13.09
C SER A 354 12.40 4.17 -14.24
N THR A 355 12.76 3.25 -15.15
CA THR A 355 13.72 3.46 -16.24
C THR A 355 13.07 3.27 -17.61
N GLY A 356 13.12 4.31 -18.44
CA GLY A 356 12.95 4.21 -19.90
C GLY A 356 11.52 4.13 -20.45
N GLY A 357 10.58 4.97 -19.99
CA GLY A 357 9.29 5.08 -20.70
C GLY A 357 8.38 6.23 -20.26
N ALA A 358 8.34 6.52 -18.96
CA ALA A 358 7.96 7.77 -18.31
C ALA A 358 8.02 7.48 -16.80
N ASP A 359 8.06 8.51 -15.97
CA ASP A 359 8.02 8.42 -14.50
C ASP A 359 6.67 7.89 -13.96
N MET A 360 6.06 6.90 -14.62
CA MET A 360 4.67 6.46 -14.44
C MET A 360 4.43 5.78 -13.07
N SER A 361 5.47 5.22 -12.44
CA SER A 361 5.45 4.76 -11.04
C SER A 361 6.73 5.16 -10.28
N SER A 362 7.16 6.42 -10.41
CA SER A 362 8.30 6.99 -9.67
C SER A 362 7.99 7.23 -8.17
N ASN A 363 7.43 6.20 -7.55
CA ASN A 363 6.95 6.22 -6.18
C ASN A 363 7.85 5.33 -5.29
N PRO A 364 8.44 5.87 -4.22
CA PRO A 364 9.17 5.12 -3.19
C PRO A 364 8.42 3.91 -2.60
N GLY A 365 7.11 4.03 -2.38
CA GLY A 365 6.25 2.95 -1.90
C GLY A 365 6.14 1.79 -2.88
N THR A 366 6.20 2.03 -4.19
CA THR A 366 6.31 0.97 -5.20
C THR A 366 7.63 0.21 -5.07
N THR A 367 8.73 0.88 -4.78
CA THR A 367 10.03 0.23 -4.52
C THR A 367 9.99 -0.62 -3.25
N LEU A 368 9.37 -0.13 -2.18
CA LEU A 368 9.15 -0.93 -0.95
C LEU A 368 8.22 -2.12 -1.19
N PHE A 369 7.18 -1.96 -1.99
CA PHE A 369 6.28 -3.04 -2.38
C PHE A 369 7.02 -4.16 -3.12
N VAL A 370 7.85 -3.82 -4.12
CA VAL A 370 8.70 -4.79 -4.83
C VAL A 370 9.67 -5.48 -3.88
N GLY A 371 10.27 -4.76 -2.95
CA GLY A 371 11.11 -5.35 -1.89
C GLY A 371 10.34 -6.31 -0.97
N GLY A 372 9.09 -5.98 -0.63
CA GLY A 372 8.18 -6.85 0.12
C GLY A 372 7.87 -8.15 -0.62
N MET A 373 7.64 -8.09 -1.94
CA MET A 373 7.44 -9.27 -2.79
C MET A 373 8.64 -10.22 -2.77
N ILE A 374 9.88 -9.70 -2.71
CA ILE A 374 11.09 -10.52 -2.58
C ILE A 374 11.07 -11.29 -1.25
N LEU A 375 10.70 -10.64 -0.15
CA LEU A 375 10.60 -11.29 1.16
C LEU A 375 9.50 -12.36 1.21
N LEU A 376 8.35 -12.12 0.55
CA LEU A 376 7.32 -13.15 0.37
C LEU A 376 7.85 -14.36 -0.40
N GLY A 377 8.60 -14.13 -1.48
CA GLY A 377 9.27 -15.18 -2.25
C GLY A 377 10.24 -16.00 -1.40
N ALA A 378 11.06 -15.32 -0.60
CA ALA A 378 11.98 -15.97 0.33
C ALA A 378 11.25 -16.85 1.36
N SER A 379 10.17 -16.34 1.97
CA SER A 379 9.32 -17.10 2.90
C SER A 379 8.78 -18.39 2.28
N SER A 380 8.23 -18.28 1.07
CA SER A 380 7.66 -19.41 0.33
C SER A 380 8.72 -20.43 -0.09
N THR A 381 9.92 -19.99 -0.48
CA THR A 381 11.03 -20.89 -0.82
C THR A 381 11.48 -21.70 0.39
N LEU A 382 11.67 -21.05 1.54
CA LEU A 382 12.04 -21.72 2.79
C LEU A 382 10.99 -22.77 3.19
N SER A 383 9.70 -22.43 3.03
CA SER A 383 8.59 -23.35 3.30
C SER A 383 8.60 -24.55 2.36
N GLY A 384 8.74 -24.33 1.05
CA GLY A 384 8.77 -25.38 0.04
C GLY A 384 9.89 -26.40 0.29
N VAL A 385 11.12 -25.93 0.51
CA VAL A 385 12.28 -26.80 0.83
C VAL A 385 12.03 -27.62 2.10
N ASN A 386 11.47 -26.99 3.13
CA ASN A 386 11.23 -27.65 4.40
C ASN A 386 10.17 -28.75 4.31
N PHE A 387 9.02 -28.47 3.68
CA PHE A 387 7.97 -29.49 3.51
C PHE A 387 8.43 -30.63 2.61
N ILE A 388 9.07 -30.34 1.46
CA ILE A 388 9.60 -31.38 0.57
C ILE A 388 10.56 -32.28 1.36
N THR A 389 11.52 -31.71 2.08
CA THR A 389 12.47 -32.51 2.87
C THR A 389 11.76 -33.36 3.92
N THR A 390 10.76 -32.79 4.61
CA THR A 390 9.97 -33.50 5.63
C THR A 390 9.26 -34.73 5.05
N PHE A 391 8.58 -34.57 3.91
CA PHE A 391 7.86 -35.69 3.26
C PHE A 391 8.79 -36.82 2.83
N PHE A 392 10.01 -36.51 2.39
CA PHE A 392 10.96 -37.54 1.93
C PHE A 392 11.69 -38.23 3.08
N THR A 393 11.96 -37.53 4.19
CA THR A 393 12.90 -38.01 5.21
C THR A 393 12.28 -38.36 6.56
N MET A 394 11.09 -37.85 6.90
CA MET A 394 10.57 -37.88 8.28
C MET A 394 9.26 -38.63 8.48
N ARG A 395 8.74 -39.31 7.46
CA ARG A 395 7.49 -40.08 7.62
C ARG A 395 7.65 -41.19 8.66
N GLY A 396 6.58 -41.40 9.43
CA GLY A 396 6.49 -42.44 10.43
C GLY A 396 6.63 -43.84 9.83
N HIS A 397 7.07 -44.78 10.67
CA HIS A 397 7.25 -46.17 10.25
C HIS A 397 5.92 -46.78 9.76
N GLY A 398 5.95 -47.41 8.58
CA GLY A 398 4.77 -48.04 7.96
C GLY A 398 3.91 -47.12 7.08
N VAL A 399 4.17 -45.80 7.07
CA VAL A 399 3.52 -44.81 6.19
C VAL A 399 4.25 -44.78 4.84
N SER A 400 3.85 -45.67 3.92
CA SER A 400 4.33 -45.63 2.54
C SER A 400 3.64 -44.52 1.74
N TRP A 401 4.18 -44.15 0.58
CA TRP A 401 3.63 -43.11 -0.30
C TRP A 401 2.12 -43.25 -0.54
N MET A 402 1.66 -44.44 -0.95
CA MET A 402 0.25 -44.70 -1.23
C MET A 402 -0.62 -44.96 0.00
N LYS A 403 -0.12 -44.63 1.20
CA LYS A 403 -0.88 -44.62 2.45
C LYS A 403 -1.01 -43.22 3.07
N MET A 404 -0.39 -42.20 2.48
CA MET A 404 -0.54 -40.82 2.96
C MET A 404 -1.96 -40.31 2.70
N PRO A 405 -2.56 -39.51 3.59
CA PRO A 405 -3.88 -38.91 3.34
C PRO A 405 -3.87 -37.98 2.11
N LEU A 406 -5.05 -37.71 1.53
CA LEU A 406 -5.13 -36.88 0.32
C LEU A 406 -4.72 -35.43 0.59
N PHE A 407 -4.98 -34.91 1.80
CA PHE A 407 -4.48 -33.60 2.19
C PHE A 407 -2.94 -33.55 2.17
N SER A 408 -2.27 -34.54 2.77
CA SER A 408 -0.80 -34.63 2.74
C SER A 408 -0.25 -34.72 1.30
N TRP A 409 -0.88 -35.49 0.42
CA TRP A 409 -0.52 -35.50 -1.01
C TRP A 409 -0.71 -34.15 -1.69
N SER A 410 -1.83 -33.48 -1.42
CA SER A 410 -2.13 -32.17 -2.00
C SER A 410 -1.09 -31.12 -1.61
N ILE A 411 -0.63 -31.13 -0.35
CA ILE A 411 0.45 -30.24 0.10
C ILE A 411 1.76 -30.60 -0.60
N LEU A 412 2.14 -31.88 -0.66
CA LEU A 412 3.38 -32.29 -1.31
C LEU A 412 3.46 -31.81 -2.77
N ILE A 413 2.39 -32.00 -3.53
CA ILE A 413 2.31 -31.61 -4.93
C ILE A 413 2.39 -30.08 -5.05
N SER A 414 1.66 -29.36 -4.20
CA SER A 414 1.70 -27.89 -4.14
C SER A 414 3.09 -27.35 -3.82
N MET A 415 3.82 -27.98 -2.90
CA MET A 415 5.19 -27.57 -2.56
C MET A 415 6.17 -27.81 -3.72
N PHE A 416 5.99 -28.87 -4.52
CA PHE A 416 6.79 -29.08 -5.73
C PHE A 416 6.49 -28.05 -6.82
N MET A 417 5.21 -27.76 -7.10
CA MET A 417 4.83 -26.71 -8.05
C MET A 417 5.38 -25.36 -7.64
N LEU A 418 5.25 -25.00 -6.35
CA LEU A 418 5.81 -23.78 -5.80
C LEU A 418 7.33 -23.75 -5.96
N PHE A 419 8.04 -24.81 -5.58
CA PHE A 419 9.50 -24.88 -5.68
C PHE A 419 10.02 -24.73 -7.13
N MET A 420 9.31 -25.28 -8.12
CA MET A 420 9.71 -25.19 -9.53
C MET A 420 9.36 -23.85 -10.18
N SER A 421 8.24 -23.24 -9.81
CA SER A 421 7.70 -22.06 -10.50
C SER A 421 8.10 -20.73 -9.85
N LEU A 422 8.22 -20.69 -8.51
CA LEU A 422 8.55 -19.50 -7.74
C LEU A 422 9.88 -18.82 -8.12
N PRO A 423 10.96 -19.54 -8.50
CA PRO A 423 12.20 -18.89 -8.93
C PRO A 423 12.01 -17.90 -10.08
N ALA A 424 11.07 -18.16 -11.01
CA ALA A 424 10.79 -17.26 -12.11
C ALA A 424 10.24 -15.90 -11.62
N LEU A 425 9.31 -15.92 -10.66
CA LEU A 425 8.81 -14.69 -10.04
C LEU A 425 9.93 -13.95 -9.29
N ILE A 426 10.69 -14.66 -8.44
CA ILE A 426 11.73 -14.02 -7.62
C ILE A 426 12.76 -13.34 -8.51
N ILE A 427 13.18 -13.99 -9.61
CA ILE A 427 14.12 -13.40 -10.57
C ILE A 427 13.51 -12.18 -11.25
N GLY A 428 12.25 -12.26 -11.72
CA GLY A 428 11.59 -11.13 -12.37
C GLY A 428 11.40 -9.93 -11.44
N VAL A 429 10.97 -10.16 -10.20
CA VAL A 429 10.82 -9.11 -9.16
C VAL A 429 12.19 -8.55 -8.76
N LEU A 430 13.24 -9.37 -8.67
CA LEU A 430 14.59 -8.90 -8.38
C LEU A 430 15.13 -8.02 -9.52
N MET A 431 14.97 -8.43 -10.78
CA MET A 431 15.32 -7.60 -11.94
C MET A 431 14.60 -6.26 -11.90
N MET A 432 13.31 -6.25 -11.56
CA MET A 432 12.52 -5.02 -11.41
C MET A 432 13.04 -4.17 -10.25
N PHE A 433 13.38 -4.79 -9.12
CA PHE A 433 13.97 -4.08 -8.00
C PHE A 433 15.30 -3.41 -8.38
N LEU A 434 16.14 -4.09 -9.17
CA LEU A 434 17.39 -3.51 -9.68
C LEU A 434 17.13 -2.37 -10.66
N ASP A 435 16.15 -2.50 -11.55
CA ASP A 435 15.75 -1.42 -12.47
C ASP A 435 15.33 -0.18 -11.67
N ARG A 436 14.63 -0.39 -10.54
CA ARG A 436 14.14 0.67 -9.65
C ARG A 436 15.18 1.29 -8.71
N THR A 437 16.25 0.57 -8.37
CA THR A 437 17.16 0.99 -7.27
C THR A 437 18.56 1.35 -7.74
N ILE A 438 19.10 0.62 -8.71
CA ILE A 438 20.47 0.84 -9.22
C ILE A 438 20.49 1.23 -10.69
N GLY A 439 19.32 1.41 -11.31
CA GLY A 439 19.18 1.88 -12.69
C GLY A 439 19.57 0.84 -13.73
N SER A 440 19.36 -0.46 -13.46
CA SER A 440 19.38 -1.44 -14.55
C SER A 440 18.22 -1.21 -15.52
N VAL A 441 18.27 -1.89 -16.67
CA VAL A 441 17.36 -1.65 -17.80
C VAL A 441 16.76 -2.94 -18.33
N PHE A 442 16.51 -3.93 -17.47
CA PHE A 442 15.97 -5.23 -17.90
C PHE A 442 14.61 -5.09 -18.60
N PHE A 443 13.74 -4.21 -18.08
CA PHE A 443 12.38 -4.05 -18.56
C PHE A 443 12.10 -2.65 -19.15
N ALA A 444 13.14 -1.87 -19.44
CA ALA A 444 13.02 -0.56 -20.07
C ALA A 444 12.49 -0.69 -21.52
N THR A 445 11.62 0.21 -21.97
CA THR A 445 10.98 0.06 -23.31
C THR A 445 11.94 0.27 -24.48
N ASN A 446 13.02 1.01 -24.26
CA ASN A 446 13.97 1.43 -25.29
C ASN A 446 15.16 0.47 -25.47
N ILE A 447 15.56 -0.25 -24.42
CA ILE A 447 16.77 -1.11 -24.41
C ILE A 447 16.56 -2.48 -23.76
N GLY A 448 15.48 -2.64 -22.99
CA GLY A 448 15.10 -3.90 -22.33
C GLY A 448 13.94 -4.59 -23.03
N ASP A 449 13.32 -5.54 -22.32
CA ASP A 449 12.14 -6.27 -22.79
C ASP A 449 11.04 -6.30 -21.70
N PRO A 450 10.06 -5.38 -21.76
CA PRO A 450 8.93 -5.39 -20.83
C PRO A 450 8.10 -6.68 -20.88
N ILE A 451 8.08 -7.40 -22.01
CA ILE A 451 7.29 -8.63 -22.18
C ILE A 451 7.93 -9.79 -21.43
N LEU A 452 9.25 -9.78 -21.25
CA LEU A 452 9.98 -10.78 -20.45
C LEU A 452 9.37 -10.95 -19.05
N PHE A 453 9.03 -9.84 -18.38
CA PHE A 453 8.41 -9.91 -17.06
C PHE A 453 7.07 -10.64 -17.10
N GLN A 454 6.26 -10.45 -18.15
CA GLN A 454 4.97 -11.14 -18.28
C GLN A 454 5.17 -12.66 -18.37
N HIS A 455 6.17 -13.10 -19.13
CA HIS A 455 6.50 -14.52 -19.23
C HIS A 455 6.99 -15.08 -17.89
N LEU A 456 7.87 -14.36 -17.18
CA LEU A 456 8.35 -14.78 -15.86
C LEU A 456 7.22 -14.82 -14.82
N PHE A 457 6.38 -13.79 -14.79
CA PHE A 457 5.25 -13.70 -13.88
C PHE A 457 4.26 -14.83 -14.15
N TRP A 458 3.84 -15.07 -15.40
CA TRP A 458 2.83 -16.09 -15.70
C TRP A 458 3.36 -17.53 -15.69
N PHE A 459 4.67 -17.73 -15.89
CA PHE A 459 5.32 -19.02 -15.60
C PHE A 459 5.15 -19.41 -14.13
N PHE A 460 5.16 -18.42 -13.23
CA PHE A 460 4.82 -18.60 -11.81
C PHE A 460 3.32 -18.57 -11.54
N GLY A 461 2.61 -17.58 -12.06
CA GLY A 461 1.28 -17.18 -11.61
C GLY A 461 0.21 -18.23 -11.91
N HIS A 462 0.34 -18.99 -12.99
CA HIS A 462 -0.61 -20.07 -13.27
C HIS A 462 -0.36 -21.31 -12.37
N PRO A 463 0.87 -21.82 -12.20
CA PRO A 463 1.15 -22.80 -11.14
C PRO A 463 0.72 -22.35 -9.74
N GLU A 464 0.91 -21.08 -9.40
CA GLU A 464 0.55 -20.53 -8.10
C GLU A 464 -0.94 -20.66 -7.77
N VAL A 465 -1.84 -20.42 -8.73
CA VAL A 465 -3.27 -20.62 -8.48
C VAL A 465 -3.60 -22.09 -8.17
N TYR A 466 -2.81 -23.05 -8.70
CA TYR A 466 -2.93 -24.46 -8.34
C TYR A 466 -2.36 -24.76 -6.95
N VAL A 467 -1.25 -24.13 -6.56
CA VAL A 467 -0.68 -24.19 -5.19
C VAL A 467 -1.72 -23.77 -4.16
N VAL A 468 -2.62 -22.84 -4.50
CA VAL A 468 -3.72 -22.41 -3.63
C VAL A 468 -4.90 -23.40 -3.64
N VAL A 469 -5.34 -23.88 -4.81
CA VAL A 469 -6.58 -24.66 -4.92
C VAL A 469 -6.43 -26.13 -4.53
N ILE A 470 -5.30 -26.77 -4.84
CA ILE A 470 -5.09 -28.21 -4.61
C ILE A 470 -5.13 -28.56 -3.12
N PRO A 471 -4.50 -27.80 -2.21
CA PRO A 471 -4.63 -28.01 -0.77
C PRO A 471 -6.07 -27.91 -0.29
N ALA A 472 -6.87 -27.00 -0.86
CA ALA A 472 -8.28 -26.88 -0.53
C ALA A 472 -9.07 -28.14 -0.93
N PHE A 473 -8.78 -28.74 -2.10
CA PHE A 473 -9.34 -30.05 -2.47
C PHE A 473 -8.92 -31.16 -1.51
N GLY A 474 -7.68 -31.12 -1.02
CA GLY A 474 -7.19 -32.01 0.04
C GLY A 474 -8.00 -31.87 1.33
N VAL A 475 -8.25 -30.65 1.80
CA VAL A 475 -9.07 -30.39 3.00
C VAL A 475 -10.49 -30.91 2.80
N VAL A 476 -11.14 -30.58 1.69
CA VAL A 476 -12.50 -31.03 1.37
C VAL A 476 -12.56 -32.57 1.36
N SER A 477 -11.55 -33.22 0.78
CA SER A 477 -11.45 -34.68 0.73
C SER A 477 -11.47 -35.30 2.14
N GLU A 478 -10.65 -34.78 3.07
CA GLU A 478 -10.60 -35.26 4.45
C GLU A 478 -11.92 -35.00 5.20
N VAL A 479 -12.51 -33.81 5.03
CA VAL A 479 -13.78 -33.44 5.68
C VAL A 479 -14.92 -34.33 5.20
N LEU A 480 -15.02 -34.58 3.89
CA LEU A 480 -16.06 -35.44 3.32
C LEU A 480 -15.90 -36.89 3.78
N ALA A 481 -14.69 -37.44 3.73
CA ALA A 481 -14.42 -38.81 4.16
C ALA A 481 -14.77 -39.01 5.64
N THR A 482 -14.37 -38.06 6.48
CA THR A 482 -14.61 -38.10 7.93
C THR A 482 -16.10 -37.95 8.25
N SER A 483 -16.77 -36.96 7.65
CA SER A 483 -18.18 -36.68 7.92
C SER A 483 -19.11 -37.77 7.40
N ALA A 484 -18.79 -38.34 6.24
CA ALA A 484 -19.53 -39.48 5.68
C ALA A 484 -19.17 -40.81 6.35
N ARG A 485 -18.11 -40.86 7.17
CA ARG A 485 -17.53 -42.07 7.78
C ARG A 485 -17.26 -43.15 6.73
N ARG A 486 -16.77 -42.74 5.56
CA ARG A 486 -16.47 -43.62 4.42
C ARG A 486 -15.10 -43.28 3.86
N SER A 487 -14.38 -44.31 3.42
CA SER A 487 -13.16 -44.11 2.66
C SER A 487 -13.45 -43.44 1.33
N ILE A 488 -12.54 -42.59 0.88
CA ILE A 488 -12.64 -41.93 -0.43
C ILE A 488 -12.57 -42.98 -1.53
N PHE A 489 -13.58 -42.98 -2.40
CA PHE A 489 -13.59 -43.83 -3.58
C PHE A 489 -12.52 -43.37 -4.57
N GLY A 490 -11.73 -44.31 -5.11
CA GLY A 490 -10.72 -43.99 -6.13
C GLY A 490 -9.49 -43.24 -5.60
N TYR A 491 -9.10 -43.43 -4.34
CA TYR A 491 -7.92 -42.78 -3.73
C TYR A 491 -6.68 -42.73 -4.65
N LYS A 492 -6.27 -43.88 -5.22
CA LYS A 492 -5.09 -43.93 -6.11
C LYS A 492 -5.28 -43.06 -7.35
N SER A 493 -6.46 -43.12 -7.98
CA SER A 493 -6.79 -42.32 -9.15
C SER A 493 -6.76 -40.82 -8.82
N MET A 494 -7.24 -40.43 -7.64
CA MET A 494 -7.16 -39.03 -7.18
C MET A 494 -5.72 -38.57 -6.93
N VAL A 495 -4.88 -39.42 -6.34
CA VAL A 495 -3.44 -39.10 -6.18
C VAL A 495 -2.79 -38.87 -7.54
N TYR A 496 -3.01 -39.76 -8.51
CA TYR A 496 -2.48 -39.59 -9.86
C TYR A 496 -3.08 -38.40 -10.61
N ALA A 497 -4.37 -38.11 -10.41
CA ALA A 497 -5.01 -36.94 -10.97
C ALA A 497 -4.38 -35.65 -10.43
N MET A 498 -4.17 -35.55 -9.11
CA MET A 498 -3.48 -34.41 -8.51
C MET A 498 -2.04 -34.27 -9.02
N ALA A 499 -1.33 -35.37 -9.22
CA ALA A 499 0.06 -35.35 -9.70
C ALA A 499 0.18 -35.08 -11.22
N GLY A 500 -0.90 -35.27 -11.97
CA GLY A 500 -0.97 -34.95 -13.40
C GLY A 500 -1.39 -33.52 -13.69
N ILE A 501 -1.99 -32.83 -12.70
CA ILE A 501 -2.12 -31.37 -12.67
C ILE A 501 -0.74 -30.79 -12.35
#